data_AF-A0A6I7HP04-F1
#
_entry.id   AF-A0A6I7HP04-F1
#
_cell.length_a   1.000
_cell.length_b   1.000
_cell.length_c   1.000
_cell.angle_alpha   90.00
_cell.angle_beta   90.00
_cell.angle_gamma   90.00
#
_symmetry.space_group_name_H-M   'P 1'
#
loop_
_entity.id
_entity.type
_entity.pdbx_description
1 polymer ?
#
loop_
_entity_poly.entity_id
_entity_poly.type
_entity_poly.pdbx_seq_one_letter_code
_entity_poly.pdbx_strand_id
1 'polypeptide(L)'
;MGVVGRIDCAGEAGRAFMKAADVFRVGAGVTGIIAVCLSLTGCVGSPTYGTDKTAMEQLVDDVGSAVSIGASQNKNAGTKYNPRPALVMPPETARNTLAEPQQSLASKENPEWLESPEDARQRLVAEADANKDNPRYRSPLLAGYGTAGTMTESQKWAAFREARQLQKGAYLDQRRFLSDPPTQYRQVASAGNLDDLGEPELKKEKRRKKEAKAARQTSSWWMPFQ
;
A
#
# COMPACT_ATOMS: atom_id res chain seq x y z
N MET A 1 47.57 -52.14 -39.04
CA MET A 1 46.33 -51.39 -39.38
C MET A 1 46.29 -50.16 -38.49
N GLY A 2 46.50 -48.97 -39.07
CA GLY A 2 46.51 -47.71 -38.34
C GLY A 2 45.10 -47.19 -38.13
N VAL A 3 44.78 -46.79 -36.89
CA VAL A 3 43.53 -46.10 -36.55
C VAL A 3 43.83 -44.60 -36.50
N VAL A 4 43.35 -43.88 -37.49
CA VAL A 4 43.39 -42.42 -37.58
C VAL A 4 42.29 -41.87 -36.67
N GLY A 5 42.67 -41.25 -35.55
CA GLY A 5 41.75 -40.48 -34.72
C GLY A 5 41.44 -39.13 -35.37
N ARG A 6 40.18 -38.89 -35.73
CA ARG A 6 39.69 -37.54 -36.04
C ARG A 6 39.46 -36.82 -34.72
N ILE A 7 40.15 -35.70 -34.55
CA ILE A 7 39.95 -34.76 -33.45
C ILE A 7 38.77 -33.85 -33.83
N ASP A 8 37.68 -33.92 -33.07
CA ASP A 8 36.51 -33.04 -33.17
C ASP A 8 36.84 -31.62 -32.66
N CYS A 9 37.57 -30.82 -33.47
CA CYS A 9 37.90 -29.42 -33.13
C CYS A 9 36.73 -28.43 -33.27
N ALA A 10 35.56 -28.83 -33.78
CA ALA A 10 34.49 -27.89 -34.14
C ALA A 10 33.53 -27.54 -32.97
N GLY A 11 33.43 -28.38 -31.93
CA GLY A 11 32.42 -28.21 -30.86
C GLY A 11 32.83 -27.28 -29.70
N GLU A 12 34.12 -26.99 -29.56
CA GLU A 12 34.65 -26.27 -28.38
C GLU A 12 34.69 -24.75 -28.60
N ALA A 13 34.98 -24.32 -29.84
CA ALA A 13 34.98 -22.91 -30.22
C ALA A 13 33.58 -22.26 -30.13
N GLY A 14 32.52 -22.97 -30.52
CA GLY A 14 31.14 -22.44 -30.46
C GLY A 14 30.62 -22.22 -29.04
N ARG A 15 31.00 -23.07 -28.08
CA ARG A 15 30.63 -22.92 -26.66
C ARG A 15 31.35 -21.77 -25.98
N ALA A 16 32.60 -21.50 -26.36
CA ALA A 16 33.37 -20.37 -25.83
C ALA A 16 32.77 -19.03 -26.29
N PHE A 17 32.35 -18.92 -27.56
CA PHE A 17 31.73 -17.71 -28.10
C PHE A 17 30.37 -17.38 -27.45
N MET A 18 29.50 -18.38 -27.23
CA MET A 18 28.22 -18.14 -26.56
C MET A 18 28.41 -17.70 -25.10
N LYS A 19 29.32 -18.34 -24.36
CA LYS A 19 29.65 -17.93 -22.99
C LYS A 19 30.23 -16.50 -22.92
N ALA A 20 31.09 -16.12 -23.87
CA ALA A 20 31.63 -14.77 -23.92
C ALA A 20 30.55 -13.71 -24.23
N ALA A 21 29.62 -14.02 -25.13
CA ALA A 21 28.50 -13.14 -25.44
C ALA A 21 27.52 -13.01 -24.25
N ASP A 22 27.26 -14.09 -23.53
CA ASP A 22 26.39 -14.06 -22.34
C ASP A 22 27.03 -13.26 -21.20
N VAL A 23 28.34 -13.43 -20.95
CA VAL A 23 29.07 -12.63 -19.96
C VAL A 23 29.09 -11.15 -20.34
N PHE A 24 29.24 -10.82 -21.62
CA PHE A 24 29.18 -9.44 -22.10
C PHE A 24 27.78 -8.83 -21.92
N ARG A 25 26.72 -9.58 -22.23
CA ARG A 25 25.32 -9.12 -22.07
C ARG A 25 24.94 -8.94 -20.61
N VAL A 26 25.34 -9.86 -19.74
CA VAL A 26 25.14 -9.76 -18.29
C VAL A 26 25.95 -8.60 -17.73
N GLY A 27 27.20 -8.43 -18.14
CA GLY A 27 28.05 -7.31 -17.74
C GLY A 27 27.47 -5.95 -18.14
N ALA A 28 27.00 -5.82 -19.38
CA ALA A 28 26.34 -4.60 -19.86
C ALA A 28 25.04 -4.29 -19.09
N GLY A 29 24.24 -5.31 -18.78
CA GLY A 29 23.02 -5.16 -17.97
C GLY A 29 23.29 -4.69 -16.54
N VAL A 30 24.27 -5.31 -15.86
CA VAL A 30 24.64 -4.95 -14.48
C VAL A 30 25.18 -3.51 -14.41
N THR A 31 26.01 -3.11 -15.37
CA THR A 31 26.58 -1.76 -15.41
C THR A 31 25.49 -0.70 -15.61
N GLY A 32 24.48 -1.00 -16.44
CA GLY A 32 23.32 -0.12 -16.64
C GLY A 32 22.47 0.06 -15.39
N ILE A 33 22.23 -1.01 -14.62
CA ILE A 33 21.47 -0.95 -13.36
C ILE A 33 22.21 -0.08 -12.33
N ILE A 34 23.52 -0.26 -12.20
CA ILE A 34 24.34 0.54 -11.26
C ILE A 34 24.30 2.03 -11.63
N ALA A 35 24.41 2.36 -12.92
CA ALA A 35 24.35 3.75 -13.39
C ALA A 35 22.99 4.41 -13.10
N VAL A 36 21.89 3.66 -13.19
CA VAL A 36 20.54 4.15 -12.85
C VAL A 36 20.38 4.35 -11.34
N CYS A 37 20.86 3.43 -10.51
CA CYS A 37 20.80 3.59 -9.05
C CYS A 37 21.58 4.81 -8.55
N LEU A 38 22.73 5.11 -9.17
CA LEU A 38 23.57 6.27 -8.81
C LEU A 38 22.90 7.60 -9.18
N SER A 39 22.20 7.66 -10.33
CA SER A 39 21.52 8.90 -10.74
C SER A 39 20.30 9.23 -9.88
N LEU A 40 19.53 8.22 -9.42
CA LEU A 40 18.41 8.45 -8.50
C LEU A 40 18.87 8.91 -7.09
N THR A 41 20.06 8.52 -6.65
CA THR A 41 20.60 8.87 -5.32
C THR A 41 21.16 10.30 -5.27
N GLY A 42 21.46 10.91 -6.43
CA GLY A 42 22.04 12.25 -6.55
C GLY A 42 21.09 13.42 -6.26
N CYS A 43 19.79 13.19 -6.01
CA CYS A 43 18.83 14.27 -5.77
C CYS A 43 18.69 14.68 -4.29
N VAL A 44 19.44 14.08 -3.36
CA VAL A 44 19.45 14.49 -1.94
C VAL A 44 20.60 15.47 -1.70
N GLY A 45 20.38 16.73 -2.07
CA GLY A 45 21.35 17.82 -1.92
C GLY A 45 21.50 18.39 -0.51
N SER A 46 20.85 17.80 0.50
CA SER A 46 20.98 18.21 1.90
C SER A 46 22.14 17.48 2.59
N PRO A 47 22.91 18.15 3.47
CA PRO A 47 23.89 17.46 4.31
C PRO A 47 23.21 16.37 5.14
N THR A 48 23.86 15.22 5.30
CA THR A 48 23.38 14.20 6.24
C THR A 48 23.48 14.77 7.66
N TYR A 49 22.40 14.64 8.42
CA TYR A 49 22.28 15.25 9.75
C TYR A 49 23.48 14.86 10.62
N GLY A 50 24.24 15.86 11.08
CA GLY A 50 25.35 15.69 12.01
C GLY A 50 26.74 15.46 11.41
N THR A 51 26.91 15.49 10.08
CA THR A 51 28.24 15.32 9.46
C THR A 51 28.67 16.44 8.51
N ASP A 52 27.83 17.44 8.23
CA ASP A 52 28.09 18.57 7.30
C ASP A 52 28.51 18.17 5.87
N LYS A 53 28.44 16.87 5.53
CA LYS A 53 28.81 16.28 4.23
C LYS A 53 27.55 15.96 3.43
N THR A 54 27.62 16.17 2.13
CA THR A 54 26.57 15.69 1.21
C THR A 54 26.63 14.17 1.10
N ALA A 55 25.50 13.53 0.80
CA ALA A 55 25.42 12.06 0.68
C ALA A 55 26.45 11.49 -0.32
N MET A 56 26.75 12.22 -1.39
CA MET A 56 27.76 11.84 -2.38
C MET A 56 29.20 12.00 -1.87
N GLU A 57 29.47 13.06 -1.10
CA GLU A 57 30.80 13.28 -0.51
C GLU A 57 31.11 12.21 0.55
N GLN A 58 30.12 11.86 1.37
CA GLN A 58 30.22 10.77 2.34
C GLN A 58 30.45 9.41 1.64
N LEU A 59 29.69 9.12 0.58
CA LEU A 59 29.83 7.87 -0.18
C LEU A 59 31.21 7.73 -0.86
N VAL A 60 31.72 8.80 -1.48
CA VAL A 60 33.03 8.78 -2.13
C VAL A 60 34.15 8.61 -1.10
N ASP A 61 34.03 9.23 0.07
CA ASP A 61 34.99 9.09 1.17
C ASP A 61 34.94 7.68 1.81
N ASP A 62 33.74 7.10 1.93
CA ASP A 62 33.54 5.74 2.44
C ASP A 62 34.03 4.67 1.45
N VAL A 63 33.79 4.83 0.14
CA VAL A 63 34.33 3.92 -0.89
C VAL A 63 35.84 4.09 -1.06
N GLY A 64 36.33 5.33 -1.02
CA GLY A 64 37.76 5.63 -1.08
C GLY A 64 38.52 5.02 0.10
N SER A 65 37.93 5.06 1.30
CA SER A 65 38.51 4.42 2.49
C SER A 65 38.35 2.90 2.52
N ALA A 66 37.29 2.34 1.92
CA ALA A 66 37.12 0.90 1.77
C ALA A 66 38.15 0.26 0.81
N VAL A 67 38.62 1.03 -0.18
CA VAL A 67 39.66 0.60 -1.12
C VAL A 67 41.07 0.92 -0.61
N SER A 68 41.24 1.90 0.28
CA SER A 68 42.54 2.16 0.92
C SER A 68 42.85 1.11 2.00
N ILE A 69 43.52 0.02 1.61
CA ILE A 69 44.20 -0.89 2.55
C ILE A 69 45.46 -0.18 3.06
N GLY A 70 45.28 0.68 4.05
CA GLY A 70 46.34 1.45 4.68
C GLY A 70 45.72 2.29 5.78
N ALA A 71 46.35 2.36 6.95
CA ALA A 71 45.80 3.01 8.14
C ALA A 71 45.39 4.46 7.82
N SER A 72 44.10 4.66 7.54
CA SER A 72 43.53 5.98 7.43
C SER A 72 43.74 6.66 8.78
N GLN A 73 44.39 7.83 8.77
CA GLN A 73 44.49 8.63 9.99
C GLN A 73 43.07 8.81 10.53
N ASN A 74 42.88 8.59 11.84
CA ASN A 74 41.60 8.77 12.50
C ASN A 74 41.06 10.17 12.13
N LYS A 75 40.01 10.21 11.28
CA LYS A 75 39.34 11.46 10.87
C LYS A 75 38.77 12.24 12.07
N ASN A 76 38.72 11.58 13.23
CA ASN A 76 38.30 12.10 14.52
C ASN A 76 39.47 12.62 15.41
N ALA A 77 40.71 12.69 14.91
CA ALA A 77 41.85 13.11 15.73
C ALA A 77 41.81 14.59 16.17
N GLY A 78 40.92 15.39 15.58
CA GLY A 78 40.71 16.81 15.92
C GLY A 78 39.25 17.18 16.19
N THR A 79 38.33 16.21 16.25
CA THR A 79 36.93 16.51 16.58
C THR A 79 36.81 16.88 18.05
N LYS A 80 36.59 18.17 18.30
CA LYS A 80 36.36 18.70 19.64
C LYS A 80 34.97 18.24 20.10
N TYR A 81 34.91 17.09 20.77
CA TYR A 81 33.70 16.65 21.43
C TYR A 81 33.34 17.67 22.49
N ASN A 82 32.26 18.42 22.27
CA ASN A 82 31.65 19.15 23.37
C ASN A 82 31.24 18.11 24.42
N PRO A 83 31.62 18.29 25.69
CA PRO A 83 31.25 17.33 26.73
C PRO A 83 29.74 17.16 26.70
N ARG A 84 29.29 15.91 26.55
CA ARG A 84 27.87 15.60 26.59
C ARG A 84 27.35 16.12 27.95
N PRO A 85 26.27 16.91 27.98
CA PRO A 85 25.71 17.35 29.25
C PRO A 85 25.46 16.12 30.12
N ALA A 86 25.67 16.27 31.43
CA ALA A 86 25.51 15.18 32.37
C ALA A 86 24.14 14.51 32.14
N LEU A 87 24.14 13.17 32.10
CA LEU A 87 22.90 12.42 31.97
C LEU A 87 21.98 12.88 33.10
N VAL A 88 20.81 13.43 32.75
CA VAL A 88 19.81 13.82 33.75
C VAL A 88 19.30 12.54 34.36
N MET A 89 19.88 12.18 35.48
CA MET A 89 19.52 10.97 36.19
C MET A 89 18.30 11.25 37.06
N PRO A 90 17.40 10.27 37.23
CA PRO A 90 16.30 10.37 38.19
C PRO A 90 16.82 10.60 39.61
N PRO A 91 16.04 11.26 40.49
CA PRO A 91 16.40 11.42 41.90
C PRO A 91 16.63 10.05 42.57
N GLU A 92 17.50 9.99 43.59
CA GLU A 92 17.91 8.74 44.26
C GLU A 92 16.73 7.85 44.73
N THR A 93 15.60 8.47 45.08
CA THR A 93 14.35 7.80 45.45
C THR A 93 13.71 7.01 44.30
N ALA A 94 13.82 7.52 43.07
CA ALA A 94 13.33 6.87 41.85
C ALA A 94 14.33 5.85 41.26
N ARG A 95 15.60 5.90 41.67
CA ARG A 95 16.60 4.90 41.24
C ARG A 95 16.47 3.58 41.98
N ASN A 96 16.13 3.63 43.27
CA ASN A 96 15.98 2.43 44.11
C ASN A 96 14.57 1.80 44.01
N THR A 97 13.60 2.55 43.47
CA THR A 97 12.23 2.08 43.27
C THR A 97 12.03 1.81 41.79
N LEU A 98 12.49 0.66 41.32
CA LEU A 98 12.18 0.21 39.96
C LEU A 98 10.66 0.13 39.85
N ALA A 99 10.09 0.70 38.79
CA ALA A 99 8.69 0.49 38.47
C ALA A 99 8.43 -1.02 38.43
N GLU A 100 7.33 -1.46 39.05
CA GLU A 100 7.00 -2.88 39.11
C GLU A 100 7.02 -3.48 37.71
N PRO A 101 7.51 -4.72 37.55
CA PRO A 101 7.54 -5.37 36.25
C PRO A 101 6.14 -5.34 35.67
N GLN A 102 6.04 -4.90 34.42
CA GLN A 102 4.75 -4.77 33.74
C GLN A 102 4.07 -6.13 33.76
N GLN A 103 2.91 -6.19 34.41
CA GLN A 103 2.11 -7.42 34.49
C GLN A 103 1.79 -7.88 33.08
N SER A 104 2.05 -9.15 32.80
CA SER A 104 1.81 -9.73 31.49
C SER A 104 0.31 -9.65 31.19
N LEU A 105 -0.07 -8.87 30.19
CA LEU A 105 -1.46 -8.82 29.69
C LEU A 105 -1.92 -10.15 29.07
N ALA A 106 -0.99 -11.10 28.93
CA ALA A 106 -1.17 -12.44 28.39
C ALA A 106 -1.46 -13.51 29.43
N SER A 107 -2.29 -13.17 30.39
CA SER A 107 -2.76 -14.07 31.41
C SER A 107 -4.25 -14.41 31.19
N LYS A 108 -4.70 -15.56 31.70
CA LYS A 108 -6.06 -16.10 31.47
C LYS A 108 -7.15 -15.24 32.11
N GLU A 109 -6.76 -14.32 32.99
CA GLU A 109 -7.65 -13.42 33.72
C GLU A 109 -8.07 -12.20 32.90
N ASN A 110 -7.53 -12.01 31.68
CA ASN A 110 -7.93 -10.93 30.80
C ASN A 110 -9.30 -11.24 30.14
N PRO A 111 -10.37 -10.48 30.45
CA PRO A 111 -11.71 -10.74 29.94
C PRO A 111 -11.84 -10.55 28.42
N GLU A 112 -10.90 -9.86 27.77
CA GLU A 112 -10.85 -9.76 26.31
C GLU A 112 -10.41 -11.08 25.65
N TRP A 113 -9.73 -11.97 26.39
CA TRP A 113 -9.18 -13.22 25.86
C TRP A 113 -9.85 -14.43 26.51
N LEU A 114 -10.64 -15.16 25.72
CA LEU A 114 -11.32 -16.39 26.17
C LEU A 114 -10.32 -17.52 26.54
N GLU A 115 -9.13 -17.51 25.94
CA GLU A 115 -8.02 -18.45 26.18
C GLU A 115 -6.71 -17.65 26.31
N SER A 116 -5.73 -18.12 27.09
CA SER A 116 -4.42 -17.48 27.11
C SER A 116 -3.76 -17.63 25.72
N PRO A 117 -2.92 -16.69 25.25
CA PRO A 117 -2.34 -16.78 23.91
C PRO A 117 -1.48 -18.02 23.71
N GLU A 118 -0.78 -18.46 24.76
CA GLU A 118 0.05 -19.65 24.69
C GLU A 118 -0.81 -20.93 24.61
N ASP A 119 -1.92 -21.00 25.35
CA ASP A 119 -2.86 -22.12 25.22
C ASP A 119 -3.51 -22.16 23.83
N ALA A 120 -3.92 -21.00 23.30
CA ALA A 120 -4.47 -20.87 21.96
C ALA A 120 -3.45 -21.30 20.90
N ARG A 121 -2.17 -20.94 21.06
CA ARG A 121 -1.09 -21.39 20.17
C ARG A 121 -0.89 -22.89 20.23
N GLN A 122 -0.83 -23.49 21.43
CA GLN A 122 -0.69 -24.93 21.58
C GLN A 122 -1.83 -25.70 20.92
N ARG A 123 -3.08 -25.23 21.11
CA ARG A 123 -4.25 -25.80 20.45
C ARG A 123 -4.12 -25.75 18.93
N LEU A 124 -3.72 -24.61 18.38
CA LEU A 124 -3.56 -24.42 16.93
C LEU A 124 -2.44 -25.26 16.34
N VAL A 125 -1.34 -25.44 17.09
CA VAL A 125 -0.26 -26.37 16.69
C VAL A 125 -0.78 -27.80 16.68
N ALA A 126 -1.48 -28.24 17.73
CA ALA A 126 -2.07 -29.57 17.80
C ALA A 126 -3.10 -29.82 16.68
N GLU A 127 -3.92 -28.82 16.36
CA GLU A 127 -4.86 -28.87 15.24
C GLU A 127 -4.14 -28.99 13.90
N ALA A 128 -3.06 -28.23 13.69
CA ALA A 128 -2.26 -28.31 12.47
C ALA A 128 -1.55 -29.66 12.34
N ASP A 129 -1.01 -30.22 13.43
CA ASP A 129 -0.38 -31.53 13.46
C ASP A 129 -1.38 -32.64 13.15
N ALA A 130 -2.59 -32.58 13.72
CA ALA A 130 -3.66 -33.54 13.44
C ALA A 130 -4.15 -33.47 11.98
N ASN A 131 -4.06 -32.30 11.34
CA ASN A 131 -4.49 -32.09 9.95
C ASN A 131 -3.33 -32.06 8.94
N LYS A 132 -2.12 -32.49 9.34
CA LYS A 132 -0.91 -32.42 8.52
C LYS A 132 -1.06 -33.06 7.14
N ASP A 133 -1.79 -34.17 7.05
CA ASP A 133 -1.97 -34.95 5.81
C ASP A 133 -3.26 -34.58 5.04
N ASN A 134 -4.02 -33.58 5.51
CA ASN A 134 -5.26 -33.17 4.87
C ASN A 134 -5.03 -32.00 3.88
N PRO A 135 -5.03 -32.24 2.56
CA PRO A 135 -4.80 -31.19 1.56
C PRO A 135 -5.94 -30.16 1.48
N ARG A 136 -7.09 -30.41 2.12
CA ARG A 136 -8.22 -29.48 2.19
C ARG A 136 -8.27 -28.70 3.50
N TYR A 137 -7.37 -28.95 4.44
CA TYR A 137 -7.32 -28.22 5.70
C TYR A 137 -6.85 -26.78 5.47
N ARG A 138 -7.48 -25.84 6.19
CA ARG A 138 -7.16 -24.42 6.18
C ARG A 138 -7.01 -23.98 7.63
N SER A 139 -5.81 -23.56 8.01
CA SER A 139 -5.59 -23.10 9.39
C SER A 139 -6.39 -21.80 9.64
N PRO A 140 -6.98 -21.66 10.83
CA PRO A 140 -7.65 -20.42 11.23
C PRO A 140 -6.67 -19.26 11.44
N LEU A 141 -5.35 -19.50 11.37
CA LEU A 141 -4.32 -18.44 11.36
C LEU A 141 -4.18 -17.75 10.00
N LEU A 142 -4.51 -18.47 8.91
CA LEU A 142 -4.40 -17.94 7.55
C LEU A 142 -5.65 -17.13 7.17
N ALA A 143 -6.79 -17.50 7.73
CA ALA A 143 -7.95 -16.63 7.77
C ALA A 143 -7.69 -15.58 8.85
N GLY A 144 -7.31 -14.36 8.48
CA GLY A 144 -7.38 -13.24 9.43
C GLY A 144 -8.80 -13.08 9.99
N TYR A 145 -9.06 -12.00 10.73
CA TYR A 145 -10.43 -11.59 11.17
C TYR A 145 -11.38 -11.22 10.00
N GLY A 146 -11.30 -11.92 8.87
CA GLY A 146 -12.09 -11.70 7.67
C GLY A 146 -12.64 -13.02 7.14
N THR A 147 -13.83 -12.96 6.55
CA THR A 147 -14.54 -14.06 5.89
C THR A 147 -13.94 -14.47 4.54
N ALA A 148 -12.64 -14.19 4.33
CA ALA A 148 -11.95 -14.44 3.09
C ALA A 148 -11.75 -15.95 2.88
N GLY A 149 -12.59 -16.54 2.02
CA GLY A 149 -12.49 -17.95 1.62
C GLY A 149 -13.55 -18.88 2.20
N THR A 150 -14.36 -18.43 3.17
CA THR A 150 -15.49 -19.19 3.73
C THR A 150 -16.80 -18.94 2.97
N MET A 151 -16.89 -17.83 2.25
CA MET A 151 -18.09 -17.43 1.53
C MET A 151 -18.24 -18.21 0.22
N THR A 152 -19.43 -18.73 -0.04
CA THR A 152 -19.79 -19.29 -1.35
C THR A 152 -19.75 -18.21 -2.43
N GLU A 153 -19.68 -18.60 -3.70
CA GLU A 153 -19.60 -17.62 -4.80
C GLU A 153 -20.79 -16.65 -4.79
N SER A 154 -22.01 -17.16 -4.52
CA SER A 154 -23.22 -16.34 -4.42
C SER A 154 -23.15 -15.33 -3.27
N GLN A 155 -22.59 -15.73 -2.12
CA GLN A 155 -22.37 -14.85 -0.98
C GLN A 155 -21.33 -13.76 -1.30
N LYS A 156 -20.27 -14.09 -2.04
CA LYS A 156 -19.28 -13.11 -2.51
C LYS A 156 -19.91 -12.06 -3.42
N TRP A 157 -20.75 -12.48 -4.37
CA TRP A 157 -21.47 -11.57 -5.27
C TRP A 157 -22.49 -10.71 -4.53
N ALA A 158 -23.18 -11.25 -3.51
CA ALA A 158 -24.07 -10.49 -2.65
C ALA A 158 -23.32 -9.41 -1.86
N ALA A 159 -22.25 -9.79 -1.15
CA ALA A 159 -21.40 -8.87 -0.40
C ALA A 159 -20.77 -7.79 -1.30
N PHE A 160 -20.37 -8.14 -2.52
CA PHE A 160 -19.87 -7.17 -3.49
C PHE A 160 -20.94 -6.17 -3.93
N ARG A 161 -22.17 -6.63 -4.19
CA ARG A 161 -23.29 -5.74 -4.54
C ARG A 161 -23.64 -4.81 -3.39
N GLU A 162 -23.69 -5.34 -2.18
CA GLU A 162 -23.90 -4.55 -0.96
C GLU A 162 -22.79 -3.52 -0.77
N ALA A 163 -21.52 -3.93 -0.86
CA ALA A 163 -20.37 -3.01 -0.78
C ALA A 163 -20.42 -1.91 -1.85
N ARG A 164 -20.85 -2.24 -3.08
CA ARG A 164 -21.06 -1.25 -4.16
C ARG A 164 -22.22 -0.31 -3.89
N GLN A 165 -23.33 -0.80 -3.36
CA GLN A 165 -24.47 0.03 -2.95
C GLN A 165 -24.05 0.98 -1.83
N LEU A 166 -23.30 0.47 -0.86
CA LEU A 166 -22.71 1.24 0.21
C LEU A 166 -21.76 2.33 -0.34
N GLN A 167 -20.83 1.98 -1.23
CA GLN A 167 -19.92 2.98 -1.84
C GLN A 167 -20.65 4.06 -2.65
N LYS A 168 -21.76 3.72 -3.30
CA LYS A 168 -22.54 4.66 -4.13
C LYS A 168 -23.57 5.48 -3.35
N GLY A 169 -23.89 5.10 -2.12
CA GLY A 169 -24.94 5.72 -1.34
C GLY A 169 -24.50 7.03 -0.69
N ALA A 170 -25.29 8.09 -0.86
CA ALA A 170 -25.31 9.19 0.09
C ALA A 170 -26.15 8.75 1.29
N TYR A 171 -25.51 8.55 2.43
CA TYR A 171 -26.17 8.05 3.63
C TYR A 171 -26.90 9.19 4.36
N LEU A 172 -28.23 9.11 4.43
CA LEU A 172 -29.05 10.11 5.11
C LEU A 172 -29.23 9.82 6.61
N ASP A 173 -29.16 8.54 6.98
CA ASP A 173 -29.42 8.05 8.34
C ASP A 173 -28.18 8.11 9.24
N GLN A 174 -27.01 7.70 8.73
CA GLN A 174 -25.80 7.54 9.53
C GLN A 174 -24.60 8.30 8.97
N ARG A 175 -23.79 8.86 9.88
CA ARG A 175 -22.47 9.42 9.56
C ARG A 175 -21.44 8.30 9.49
N ARG A 176 -20.89 8.05 8.29
CA ARG A 176 -19.95 6.95 8.06
C ARG A 176 -18.50 7.40 8.10
N PHE A 177 -18.18 8.57 7.53
CA PHE A 177 -16.85 9.15 7.59
C PHE A 177 -16.80 10.38 8.49
N LEU A 178 -15.62 10.70 9.01
CA LEU A 178 -15.42 11.92 9.78
C LEU A 178 -15.54 13.18 8.89
N SER A 179 -15.29 13.04 7.59
CA SER A 179 -15.49 14.11 6.58
C SER A 179 -16.95 14.32 6.19
N ASP A 180 -17.85 13.43 6.57
CA ASP A 180 -19.28 13.57 6.27
C ASP A 180 -19.93 14.58 7.22
N PRO A 181 -20.75 15.54 6.71
CA PRO A 181 -21.51 16.44 7.57
C PRO A 181 -22.45 15.66 8.51
N PRO A 182 -22.72 16.18 9.72
CA PRO A 182 -23.67 15.58 10.66
C PRO A 182 -25.04 15.33 10.02
N THR A 183 -25.70 14.27 10.46
CA THR A 183 -27.01 13.81 9.92
C THR A 183 -28.09 14.88 10.05
N GLN A 184 -28.01 15.73 11.07
CA GLN A 184 -28.89 16.89 11.29
C GLN A 184 -28.92 17.87 10.10
N TYR A 185 -27.80 18.03 9.39
CA TYR A 185 -27.73 18.91 8.21
C TYR A 185 -28.16 18.23 6.91
N ARG A 186 -28.38 16.90 6.93
CA ARG A 186 -28.85 16.12 5.78
C ARG A 186 -30.36 15.89 5.80
N GLN A 187 -30.99 16.05 6.97
CA GLN A 187 -32.43 15.89 7.11
C GLN A 187 -33.14 17.04 6.41
N VAL A 188 -34.07 16.71 5.52
CA VAL A 188 -34.91 17.69 4.86
C VAL A 188 -36.08 18.01 5.77
N ALA A 189 -36.43 19.30 5.89
CA ALA A 189 -37.38 19.78 6.89
C ALA A 189 -38.77 19.10 6.83
N SER A 190 -39.14 18.51 5.69
CA SER A 190 -40.29 17.61 5.54
C SER A 190 -40.08 16.67 4.35
N ALA A 191 -40.52 15.41 4.47
CA ALA A 191 -40.40 14.41 3.41
C ALA A 191 -41.11 14.82 2.10
N GLY A 192 -42.14 15.67 2.18
CA GLY A 192 -42.87 16.17 1.01
C GLY A 192 -42.04 17.08 0.09
N ASN A 193 -40.97 17.70 0.58
CA ASN A 193 -40.08 18.52 -0.26
C ASN A 193 -39.12 17.67 -1.13
N LEU A 194 -38.97 16.37 -0.83
CA LEU A 194 -38.14 15.45 -1.61
C LEU A 194 -38.88 14.90 -2.84
N ASP A 195 -40.21 14.82 -2.74
CA ASP A 195 -41.07 14.25 -3.78
C ASP A 195 -41.56 15.29 -4.80
N ASP A 196 -41.30 16.59 -4.57
CA ASP A 196 -41.58 17.65 -5.54
C ASP A 196 -40.51 17.69 -6.63
N LEU A 197 -40.57 16.72 -7.55
CA LEU A 197 -39.69 16.62 -8.73
C LEU A 197 -40.02 17.66 -9.81
N GLY A 198 -40.99 18.55 -9.57
CA GLY A 198 -41.48 19.53 -10.54
C GLY A 198 -42.12 18.91 -11.79
N GLU A 199 -42.42 19.75 -12.79
CA GLU A 199 -42.91 19.24 -14.08
C GLU A 199 -41.77 18.58 -14.89
N PRO A 200 -41.89 17.32 -15.33
CA PRO A 200 -40.86 16.66 -16.13
C PRO A 200 -40.64 17.40 -17.45
N GLU A 201 -39.39 17.46 -17.90
CA GLU A 201 -38.97 18.19 -19.11
C GLU A 201 -39.76 17.79 -20.37
N LEU A 202 -40.21 16.54 -20.46
CA LEU A 202 -41.09 16.07 -21.53
C LEU A 202 -42.44 16.80 -21.59
N LYS A 203 -43.03 17.15 -20.43
CA LYS A 203 -44.27 17.93 -20.37
C LYS A 203 -44.03 19.38 -20.81
N LYS A 204 -42.91 19.99 -20.38
CA LYS A 204 -42.51 21.33 -20.82
C LYS A 204 -42.23 21.39 -22.32
N GLU A 205 -41.57 20.38 -22.88
CA GLU A 205 -41.30 20.29 -24.32
C GLU A 205 -42.59 20.13 -25.13
N LYS A 206 -43.51 19.27 -24.68
CA LYS A 206 -44.83 19.13 -25.32
C LYS A 206 -45.61 20.44 -25.32
N ARG A 207 -45.59 21.19 -24.21
CA ARG A 207 -46.21 22.52 -24.10
C ARG A 207 -45.59 23.52 -25.09
N ARG A 208 -44.25 23.63 -25.12
CA ARG A 208 -43.53 24.49 -26.09
C ARG A 208 -43.86 24.14 -27.55
N LYS A 209 -43.94 22.84 -27.89
CA LYS A 209 -44.33 22.41 -29.25
C LYS A 209 -45.78 22.75 -29.58
N LYS A 210 -46.70 22.66 -28.62
CA LYS A 210 -48.11 23.04 -28.80
C LYS A 210 -48.25 24.54 -29.02
N GLU A 211 -47.55 25.35 -28.22
CA GLU A 211 -47.52 26.82 -28.34
C GLU A 211 -46.90 27.26 -29.68
N ALA A 212 -45.79 26.63 -30.10
CA ALA A 212 -45.17 26.92 -31.39
C ALA A 212 -46.07 26.54 -32.60
N LYS A 213 -46.88 25.48 -32.47
CA LYS A 213 -47.88 25.11 -33.49
C LYS A 213 -49.07 26.07 -33.50
N ALA A 214 -49.55 26.50 -32.34
CA ALA A 214 -50.63 27.49 -32.22
C ALA A 214 -50.20 28.85 -32.81
N ALA A 215 -48.97 29.30 -32.53
CA ALA A 215 -48.40 30.51 -33.11
C ALA A 215 -48.22 30.41 -34.64
N ARG A 216 -47.99 29.21 -35.19
CA ARG A 216 -47.91 28.95 -36.64
C ARG A 216 -49.29 28.77 -37.31
N GLN A 217 -50.37 28.61 -36.54
CA GLN A 217 -51.73 28.46 -37.04
C GLN A 217 -52.45 29.80 -37.24
N THR A 218 -51.72 30.91 -37.38
CA THR A 218 -52.25 32.17 -37.91
C THR A 218 -52.41 32.07 -39.43
N SER A 219 -53.20 31.12 -39.93
CA SER A 219 -53.45 30.94 -41.36
C SER A 219 -54.60 31.82 -41.82
N SER A 220 -54.27 32.89 -42.54
CA SER A 220 -55.17 33.84 -43.22
C SER A 220 -55.76 33.28 -44.53
N TRP A 221 -56.28 32.04 -44.52
CA TRP A 221 -56.77 31.40 -45.76
C TRP A 221 -58.16 31.90 -46.21
N TRP A 222 -58.87 32.71 -45.42
CA TRP A 222 -60.22 33.18 -45.71
C TRP A 222 -60.35 34.73 -45.76
N MET A 223 -59.29 35.50 -45.99
CA MET A 223 -59.45 36.96 -46.18
C MET A 223 -59.42 37.33 -47.67
N PRO A 224 -60.57 37.40 -48.39
CA PRO A 224 -60.61 37.81 -49.79
C PRO A 224 -60.56 39.33 -50.01
N PHE A 225 -60.48 40.18 -48.97
CA PHE A 225 -60.35 41.63 -49.13
C PHE A 225 -59.46 42.22 -48.02
N GLN A 226 -58.21 42.54 -48.38
CA GLN A 226 -57.40 43.55 -47.70
C GLN A 226 -56.49 44.23 -48.73
#